data_AF-A0A812WRY2-F1
#
_entry.id   AF-A0A812WRY2-F1
#
_cell.length_a   1.000
_cell.length_b   1.000
_cell.length_c   1.000
_cell.angle_alpha   90.00
_cell.angle_beta   90.00
_cell.angle_gamma   90.00
#
_symmetry.space_group_name_H-M   'P 1'
#
loop_
_entity.id
_entity.type
_entity.pdbx_description
1 polymer ?
#
loop_
_entity_poly.entity_id
_entity_poly.type
_entity_poly.pdbx_seq_one_letter_code
_entity_poly.pdbx_strand_id
1 'polypeptide(L)'
;MACLAFGAIPAVAIRAARDFSISREEDCWGNWSAPDTLDTLMAIMTRSMEDRCRSEVKGLLEGLFGECTKIEGASEEECLQDLFGWFVGDKRLGALTARLASAPKEAMLWAGFYDGDPRGLNQTALEAFADMVDASIVHPSTVLGRVVQKNNDLLGCRDDPGASTPCFKEWRMWDKGPVVNFWTGASQAFVHGMALRKQSSVVAVLNKGLDRMEKWSLHDSVFWNYELPTLGNEVAATEPTDFPLQLLLVDMRGTCEKLAMWVTERLEEQDIVSVGIWLSIKPIICIDCAEGQCHLDEALAARVRSCLGVDGSLSSPVSPSCPRFVYTLGMNLARDLPWFPSQR
;
A
#
# COMPACT_ATOMS: atom_id res chain seq x y z
N MET A 1 18.10 12.49 -16.69
CA MET A 1 17.42 12.80 -15.41
C MET A 1 16.15 11.98 -15.41
N ALA A 2 16.13 10.88 -14.65
CA ALA A 2 15.04 9.91 -14.67
C ALA A 2 14.38 9.91 -13.29
N CYS A 3 13.08 10.23 -13.26
CA CYS A 3 12.23 10.23 -12.08
C CYS A 3 11.69 8.81 -11.91
N LEU A 4 12.41 7.97 -11.16
CA LEU A 4 11.94 6.63 -10.85
C LEU A 4 10.84 6.69 -9.78
N ALA A 5 9.64 6.81 -10.30
CA ALA A 5 8.36 6.43 -9.74
C ALA A 5 8.40 5.34 -8.65
N PHE A 6 7.58 5.54 -7.64
CA PHE A 6 7.36 4.80 -6.39
C PHE A 6 7.21 3.26 -6.49
N GLY A 7 7.20 2.65 -7.68
CA GLY A 7 7.17 1.19 -7.85
C GLY A 7 8.47 0.48 -7.43
N ALA A 8 9.59 1.20 -7.36
CA ALA A 8 10.90 0.70 -6.93
C ALA A 8 11.33 1.22 -5.55
N ILE A 9 10.84 2.37 -5.09
CA ILE A 9 11.36 3.08 -3.90
C ILE A 9 11.12 2.28 -2.59
N PRO A 10 9.91 1.75 -2.32
CA PRO A 10 9.70 0.96 -1.12
C PRO A 10 10.44 -0.37 -1.21
N ALA A 11 10.43 -1.03 -2.37
CA ALA A 11 11.07 -2.34 -2.54
C ALA A 11 12.60 -2.28 -2.41
N VAL A 12 13.24 -1.17 -2.80
CA VAL A 12 14.69 -0.96 -2.65
C VAL A 12 15.05 -0.55 -1.22
N ALA A 13 14.30 0.37 -0.59
CA ALA A 13 14.50 0.72 0.82
C ALA A 13 14.24 -0.49 1.75
N ILE A 14 13.28 -1.36 1.41
CA ILE A 14 12.98 -2.59 2.15
C ILE A 14 14.02 -3.68 1.88
N ARG A 15 14.60 -3.78 0.67
CA ARG A 15 15.68 -4.74 0.37
C ARG A 15 17.02 -4.35 0.97
N ALA A 16 17.29 -3.06 1.20
CA ALA A 16 18.51 -2.56 1.82
C ALA A 16 18.69 -3.00 3.29
N ALA A 17 17.63 -3.50 3.94
CA ALA A 17 17.66 -4.02 5.30
C ALA A 17 18.42 -5.36 5.47
N ARG A 18 19.16 -5.83 4.45
CA ARG A 18 20.02 -7.03 4.56
C ARG A 18 21.43 -6.65 5.06
N ASP A 19 21.66 -7.03 6.31
CA ASP A 19 22.97 -7.30 6.93
C ASP A 19 24.01 -6.17 6.90
N PHE A 20 23.74 -5.06 7.59
CA PHE A 20 24.80 -4.21 8.11
C PHE A 20 24.91 -4.35 9.64
N SER A 21 25.87 -5.17 10.05
CA SER A 21 26.39 -5.23 11.41
C SER A 21 27.18 -3.94 11.70
N ILE A 22 26.51 -2.94 12.25
CA ILE A 22 27.17 -1.78 12.84
C ILE A 22 26.99 -1.87 14.36
N SER A 23 28.10 -2.14 15.05
CA SER A 23 28.21 -2.09 16.52
C SER A 23 28.15 -0.64 17.00
N ARG A 24 26.95 -0.12 17.25
CA ARG A 24 26.73 1.03 18.13
C ARG A 24 25.49 0.72 18.97
N GLU A 25 25.74 0.25 20.18
CA GLU A 25 24.75 -0.21 21.16
C GLU A 25 24.22 0.91 22.08
N GLU A 26 24.74 2.14 22.05
CA GLU A 26 24.53 3.06 23.18
C GLU A 26 23.44 4.13 23.04
N ASP A 27 22.56 4.09 22.03
CA ASP A 27 21.93 5.35 21.61
C ASP A 27 20.49 5.26 21.06
N CYS A 28 19.71 4.28 21.53
CA CYS A 28 18.28 4.14 21.22
C CYS A 28 17.43 5.08 22.10
N TRP A 29 16.34 5.65 21.57
CA TRP A 29 15.37 6.38 22.40
C TRP A 29 14.70 5.40 23.35
N GLY A 30 15.04 5.52 24.65
CA GLY A 30 14.64 4.56 25.68
C GLY A 30 13.21 4.73 26.21
N ASN A 31 12.45 5.70 25.69
CA ASN A 31 11.11 6.01 26.17
C ASN A 31 10.04 5.65 25.12
N TRP A 32 8.88 5.15 25.59
CA TRP A 32 7.74 4.78 24.75
C TRP A 32 6.87 5.98 24.38
N SER A 33 7.07 7.13 25.01
CA SER A 33 6.36 8.35 24.66
C SER A 33 7.00 9.04 23.47
N ALA A 34 6.14 9.65 22.66
CA ALA A 34 6.57 10.61 21.66
C ALA A 34 7.36 11.74 22.36
N PRO A 35 8.34 12.33 21.66
CA PRO A 35 9.03 13.50 22.18
C PRO A 35 8.10 14.72 22.19
N ASP A 36 8.35 15.64 23.13
CA ASP A 36 7.51 16.82 23.34
C ASP A 36 7.67 17.89 22.25
N THR A 37 8.66 17.76 21.35
CA THR A 37 8.93 18.73 20.29
C THR A 37 9.30 18.07 18.96
N LEU A 38 8.96 18.76 17.87
CA LEU A 38 9.32 18.34 16.51
C LEU A 38 10.84 18.26 16.32
N ASP A 39 11.60 19.20 16.88
CA ASP A 39 13.08 19.19 16.80
C ASP A 39 13.68 17.93 17.41
N THR A 40 13.13 17.49 18.53
CA THR A 40 13.57 16.26 19.20
C THR A 40 13.20 15.04 18.36
N LEU A 41 11.98 14.99 17.81
CA LEU A 41 11.55 13.94 16.88
C LEU A 41 12.50 13.85 15.68
N MET A 42 12.80 14.97 15.03
CA MET A 42 13.72 15.04 13.89
C MET A 42 15.12 14.58 14.27
N ALA A 43 15.64 14.98 15.43
CA ALA A 43 16.95 14.56 15.90
C ALA A 43 17.03 13.05 16.10
N ILE A 44 16.00 12.44 16.67
CA ILE A 44 15.90 10.99 16.87
C ILE A 44 15.82 10.27 15.52
N MET A 45 14.87 10.66 14.66
CA MET A 45 14.57 9.95 13.42
C MET A 45 15.68 10.05 12.37
N THR A 46 16.52 11.09 12.43
CA THR A 46 17.56 11.33 11.43
C THR A 46 18.98 11.11 11.92
N ARG A 47 19.14 10.63 13.17
CA ARG A 47 20.43 10.51 13.85
C ARG A 47 21.47 9.74 13.03
N SER A 48 21.04 8.62 12.47
CA SER A 48 21.88 7.63 11.78
C SER A 48 22.11 7.94 10.30
N MET A 49 21.41 8.95 9.76
CA MET A 49 21.38 9.26 8.33
C MET A 49 22.52 10.18 7.91
N GLU A 50 23.00 10.00 6.68
CA GLU A 50 23.86 10.94 6.00
C GLU A 50 23.13 12.25 5.67
N ASP A 51 23.89 13.33 5.42
CA ASP A 51 23.35 14.69 5.31
C ASP A 51 22.21 14.83 4.29
N ARG A 52 22.32 14.12 3.17
CA ARG A 52 21.30 14.17 2.11
C ARG A 52 19.98 13.55 2.56
N CYS A 53 20.00 12.31 3.04
CA CYS A 53 18.79 11.66 3.55
C CYS A 53 18.23 12.38 4.78
N ARG A 54 19.12 12.80 5.70
CA ARG A 54 18.77 13.59 6.88
C ARG A 54 18.00 14.85 6.52
N SER A 55 18.45 15.61 5.52
CA SER A 55 17.77 16.82 5.07
C SER A 55 16.38 16.53 4.51
N GLU A 56 16.23 15.48 3.69
CA GLU A 56 14.96 15.10 3.08
C GLU A 56 13.96 14.60 4.15
N VAL A 57 14.41 13.79 5.12
CA VAL A 57 13.55 13.31 6.22
C VAL A 57 13.16 14.43 7.19
N LYS A 58 14.04 15.40 7.47
CA LYS A 58 13.66 16.59 8.25
C LYS A 58 12.56 17.39 7.56
N GLY A 59 12.74 17.70 6.28
CA GLY A 59 11.73 18.44 5.51
C GLY A 59 10.42 17.65 5.34
N LEU A 60 10.48 16.32 5.34
CA LEU A 60 9.30 15.45 5.38
C LEU A 60 8.56 15.60 6.72
N LEU A 61 9.25 15.48 7.85
CA LEU A 61 8.67 15.62 9.19
C LEU A 61 8.07 17.02 9.39
N GLU A 62 8.79 18.07 9.02
CA GLU A 62 8.29 19.46 9.06
C GLU A 62 7.05 19.65 8.18
N GLY A 63 7.07 19.10 6.96
CA GLY A 63 5.95 19.20 6.04
C GLY A 63 4.70 18.47 6.56
N LEU A 64 4.87 17.23 7.04
CA LEU A 64 3.75 16.45 7.57
C LEU A 64 3.20 17.03 8.87
N PHE A 65 4.07 17.48 9.77
CA PHE A 65 3.64 18.15 11.00
C PHE A 65 2.88 19.45 10.69
N GLY A 66 3.41 20.26 9.77
CA GLY A 66 2.76 21.50 9.33
C GLY A 66 1.40 21.27 8.64
N GLU A 67 1.19 20.14 7.97
CA GLU A 67 -0.13 19.78 7.43
C GLU A 67 -1.04 19.15 8.47
N CYS A 68 -0.51 18.37 9.41
CA CYS A 68 -1.26 17.75 10.49
C CYS A 68 -1.92 18.80 11.39
N THR A 69 -1.19 19.84 11.77
CA THR A 69 -1.67 20.95 12.61
C THR A 69 -2.75 21.80 11.95
N LYS A 70 -2.96 21.67 10.63
CA LYS A 70 -4.07 22.31 9.91
C LYS A 70 -5.35 21.48 9.95
N ILE A 71 -5.29 20.23 10.38
CA ILE A 71 -6.46 19.36 10.48
C ILE A 71 -7.32 19.85 11.64
N GLU A 72 -8.60 20.11 11.35
CA GLU A 72 -9.56 20.55 12.36
C GLU A 72 -9.64 19.53 13.53
N GLY A 73 -9.44 20.05 14.74
CA GLY A 73 -9.46 19.29 15.99
C GLY A 73 -8.14 18.62 16.37
N ALA A 74 -7.09 18.72 15.55
CA ALA A 74 -5.77 18.17 15.88
C ALA A 74 -4.97 19.11 16.79
N SER A 75 -4.40 18.57 17.86
CA SER A 75 -3.39 19.27 18.67
C SER A 75 -1.96 18.97 18.17
N GLU A 76 -1.01 19.85 18.53
CA GLU A 76 0.41 19.62 18.22
C GLU A 76 0.94 18.33 18.85
N GLU A 77 0.51 18.02 20.08
CA GLU A 77 0.89 16.80 20.80
C GLU A 77 0.39 15.54 20.08
N GLU A 78 -0.87 15.51 19.67
CA GLU A 78 -1.42 14.40 18.87
C GLU A 78 -0.68 14.23 17.54
N CYS A 79 -0.37 15.34 16.86
CA CYS A 79 0.41 15.30 15.62
C CYS A 79 1.82 14.73 15.83
N LEU A 80 2.51 15.11 16.90
CA LEU A 80 3.81 14.54 17.25
C LEU A 80 3.71 13.06 17.58
N GLN A 81 2.67 12.66 18.32
CA GLN A 81 2.46 11.28 18.72
C GLN A 81 2.17 10.37 17.52
N ASP A 82 1.30 10.81 16.61
CA ASP A 82 0.95 10.09 15.39
C ASP A 82 2.17 9.97 14.46
N LEU A 83 2.92 11.06 14.24
CA LEU A 83 4.14 11.02 13.43
C LEU A 83 5.24 10.17 14.06
N PHE A 84 5.42 10.24 15.37
CA PHE A 84 6.34 9.36 16.08
C PHE A 84 5.95 7.90 15.84
N GLY A 85 4.68 7.54 16.10
CA GLY A 85 4.14 6.19 15.88
C GLY A 85 4.42 5.67 14.47
N TRP A 86 4.22 6.53 13.47
CA TRP A 86 4.46 6.20 12.07
C TRP A 86 5.93 5.87 11.77
N PHE A 87 6.88 6.67 12.25
CA PHE A 87 8.31 6.45 12.00
C PHE A 87 8.93 5.33 12.85
N VAL A 88 8.30 4.93 13.95
CA VAL A 88 8.71 3.77 14.76
C VAL A 88 7.99 2.47 14.38
N GLY A 89 7.12 2.52 13.38
CA GLY A 89 6.37 1.37 12.88
C GLY A 89 5.31 0.85 13.87
N ASP A 90 4.67 1.74 14.65
CA ASP A 90 3.44 1.35 15.36
C ASP A 90 2.36 0.98 14.33
N LYS A 91 1.68 -0.15 14.58
CA LYS A 91 0.62 -0.68 13.72
C LYS A 91 -0.72 0.02 13.95
N ARG A 92 -0.86 0.75 15.07
CA ARG A 92 -2.04 1.57 15.35
C ARG A 92 -1.86 2.89 14.62
N LEU A 93 -2.50 2.98 13.46
CA LEU A 93 -2.52 4.22 12.69
C LEU A 93 -3.57 5.15 13.29
N GLY A 94 -3.13 6.34 13.67
CA GLY A 94 -4.04 7.38 14.13
C GLY A 94 -4.83 7.98 12.96
N ALA A 95 -6.01 8.52 13.27
CA ALA A 95 -6.89 9.14 12.28
C ALA A 95 -6.23 10.31 11.53
N LEU A 96 -5.24 10.98 12.13
CA LEU A 96 -4.55 12.11 11.50
C LEU A 96 -3.63 11.63 10.38
N THR A 97 -2.88 10.54 10.60
CA THR A 97 -2.03 9.94 9.54
C THR A 97 -2.84 9.51 8.32
N ALA A 98 -4.02 8.92 8.54
CA ALA A 98 -4.91 8.54 7.45
C ALA A 98 -5.54 9.74 6.74
N ARG A 99 -5.81 10.85 7.44
CA ARG A 99 -6.23 12.11 6.81
C ARG A 99 -5.13 12.70 5.92
N LEU A 100 -3.86 12.66 6.35
CA LEU A 100 -2.72 13.09 5.54
C LEU A 100 -2.51 12.21 4.31
N ALA A 101 -2.70 10.90 4.47
CA ALA A 101 -2.60 9.94 3.38
C ALA A 101 -3.85 9.92 2.49
N SER A 102 -4.99 10.48 2.92
CA SER A 102 -6.26 10.35 2.21
C SER A 102 -6.20 10.96 0.81
N ALA A 103 -6.68 10.20 -0.18
CA ALA A 103 -6.89 10.70 -1.54
C ALA A 103 -7.93 11.83 -1.54
N PRO A 104 -7.88 12.79 -2.48
CA PRO A 104 -8.97 13.75 -2.67
C PRO A 104 -10.20 13.10 -3.33
N LYS A 105 -9.99 12.17 -4.27
CA LYS A 105 -11.04 11.38 -4.95
C LYS A 105 -11.08 9.94 -4.42
N GLU A 106 -11.77 9.03 -5.11
CA GLU A 106 -11.64 7.60 -4.82
C GLU A 106 -10.19 7.15 -5.00
N ALA A 107 -9.65 6.42 -4.03
CA ALA A 107 -8.27 5.99 -4.05
C ALA A 107 -8.07 4.82 -5.03
N MET A 108 -6.97 4.87 -5.78
CA MET A 108 -6.49 3.78 -6.63
C MET A 108 -5.17 3.22 -6.09
N LEU A 109 -5.11 1.91 -5.94
CA LEU A 109 -3.90 1.15 -5.62
C LEU A 109 -3.15 0.77 -6.91
N TRP A 110 -1.84 0.55 -6.81
CA TRP A 110 -1.06 0.19 -7.99
C TRP A 110 0.26 -0.49 -7.67
N ALA A 111 0.80 -1.23 -8.64
CA ALA A 111 2.15 -1.79 -8.56
C ALA A 111 2.78 -1.97 -9.94
N GLY A 112 4.08 -1.69 -10.06
CA GLY A 112 4.88 -2.07 -11.25
C GLY A 112 4.91 -1.04 -12.38
N PHE A 113 4.69 0.24 -12.07
CA PHE A 113 4.83 1.35 -13.03
C PHE A 113 6.16 2.06 -12.83
N TYR A 114 6.99 2.12 -13.87
CA TYR A 114 8.34 2.69 -13.81
C TYR A 114 8.82 3.17 -15.18
N ASP A 115 9.75 4.12 -15.17
CA ASP A 115 10.39 4.63 -16.38
C ASP A 115 11.23 3.53 -17.06
N GLY A 116 10.99 3.32 -18.35
CA GLY A 116 11.69 2.32 -19.15
C GLY A 116 10.95 0.99 -19.33
N ASP A 117 9.71 0.84 -18.84
CA ASP A 117 8.86 -0.27 -19.29
C ASP A 117 8.65 -0.16 -20.81
N PRO A 118 8.92 -1.22 -21.59
CA PRO A 118 8.87 -1.18 -23.06
C PRO A 118 7.47 -0.90 -23.62
N ARG A 119 6.42 -1.08 -22.82
CA ARG A 119 5.02 -0.80 -23.20
C ARG A 119 4.58 0.62 -22.83
N GLY A 120 5.48 1.44 -22.27
CA GLY A 120 5.16 2.79 -21.81
C GLY A 120 4.36 2.84 -20.51
N LEU A 121 4.31 1.74 -19.75
CA LEU A 121 3.63 1.67 -18.45
C LEU A 121 4.48 2.31 -17.35
N ASN A 122 4.52 3.64 -17.36
CA ASN A 122 5.21 4.48 -16.39
C ASN A 122 4.22 5.21 -15.46
N GLN A 123 4.74 5.98 -14.51
CA GLN A 123 3.90 6.69 -13.55
C GLN A 123 3.07 7.80 -14.17
N THR A 124 3.58 8.51 -15.19
CA THR A 124 2.78 9.52 -15.90
C THR A 124 1.56 8.92 -16.59
N ALA A 125 1.71 7.75 -17.22
CA ALA A 125 0.59 7.03 -17.82
C ALA A 125 -0.43 6.56 -16.77
N LEU A 126 0.06 6.10 -15.60
CA LEU A 126 -0.79 5.70 -14.48
C LEU A 126 -1.57 6.89 -13.90
N GLU A 127 -0.93 8.04 -13.73
CA GLU A 127 -1.55 9.27 -13.25
C GLU A 127 -2.65 9.74 -14.22
N ALA A 128 -2.34 9.79 -15.52
CA ALA A 128 -3.33 10.13 -16.54
C ALA A 128 -4.51 9.15 -16.56
N PHE A 129 -4.25 7.86 -16.37
CA PHE A 129 -5.30 6.86 -16.27
C PHE A 129 -6.16 7.02 -15.02
N ALA A 130 -5.55 7.31 -13.87
CA ALA A 130 -6.26 7.59 -12.62
C ALA A 130 -7.27 8.73 -12.82
N ASP A 131 -6.87 9.79 -13.52
CA ASP A 131 -7.77 10.91 -13.85
C ASP A 131 -8.95 10.48 -14.74
N MET A 132 -8.73 9.61 -15.73
CA MET A 132 -9.79 9.10 -16.62
C MET A 132 -10.84 8.26 -15.88
N VAL A 133 -10.45 7.57 -14.81
CA VAL A 133 -11.37 6.78 -13.97
C VAL A 133 -11.88 7.53 -12.74
N ASP A 134 -11.62 8.84 -12.67
CA ASP A 134 -11.96 9.73 -11.55
C ASP A 134 -11.41 9.26 -10.19
N ALA A 135 -10.23 8.64 -10.21
CA ALA A 135 -9.53 8.17 -9.03
C ALA A 135 -8.29 9.01 -8.73
N SER A 136 -7.64 8.71 -7.61
CA SER A 136 -6.41 9.35 -7.18
C SER A 136 -5.47 8.32 -6.58
N ILE A 137 -4.21 8.34 -7.00
CA ILE A 137 -3.15 7.53 -6.40
C ILE A 137 -2.53 8.26 -5.20
N VAL A 138 -1.89 7.51 -4.30
CA VAL A 138 -1.28 8.06 -3.07
C VAL A 138 -0.33 9.22 -3.36
N HIS A 139 0.54 9.07 -4.35
CA HIS A 139 1.50 10.08 -4.77
C HIS A 139 1.28 10.40 -6.25
N PRO A 140 1.15 11.68 -6.65
CA PRO A 140 1.30 12.89 -5.85
C PRO A 140 -0.02 13.45 -5.28
N SER A 141 -1.15 12.75 -5.45
CA SER A 141 -2.48 13.36 -5.25
C SER A 141 -2.82 13.69 -3.78
N THR A 142 -2.21 12.99 -2.82
CA THR A 142 -2.50 13.17 -1.38
C THR A 142 -1.65 14.27 -0.76
N VAL A 143 -2.01 14.74 0.45
CA VAL A 143 -1.18 15.68 1.21
C VAL A 143 0.20 15.06 1.47
N LEU A 144 0.22 13.82 1.97
CA LEU A 144 1.41 13.01 2.16
C LEU A 144 2.26 12.94 0.88
N GLY A 145 1.65 12.61 -0.25
CA GLY A 145 2.31 12.50 -1.55
C GLY A 145 2.99 13.80 -1.97
N ARG A 146 2.31 14.94 -1.85
CA ARG A 146 2.90 16.26 -2.16
C ARG A 146 4.05 16.62 -1.22
N VAL A 147 3.93 16.30 0.07
CA VAL A 147 5.02 16.55 1.02
C VAL A 147 6.24 15.70 0.68
N VAL A 148 6.05 14.42 0.32
CA VAL A 148 7.17 13.59 -0.13
C VAL A 148 7.79 14.14 -1.41
N GLN A 149 6.98 14.52 -2.40
CA GLN A 149 7.47 15.09 -3.65
C GLN A 149 8.30 16.36 -3.43
N LYS A 150 7.85 17.25 -2.53
CA LYS A 150 8.57 18.45 -2.12
C LYS A 150 9.95 18.13 -1.52
N ASN A 151 10.08 16.96 -0.90
CA ASN A 151 11.31 16.46 -0.29
C ASN A 151 12.04 15.45 -1.19
N ASN A 152 11.97 15.66 -2.51
CA ASN A 152 12.74 14.93 -3.52
C ASN A 152 12.52 13.40 -3.47
N ASP A 153 11.29 12.97 -3.16
CA ASP A 153 10.87 11.56 -3.10
C ASP A 153 11.73 10.68 -2.17
N LEU A 154 12.41 11.31 -1.21
CA LEU A 154 13.39 10.67 -0.33
C LEU A 154 14.52 9.94 -1.09
N LEU A 155 14.86 10.39 -2.30
CA LEU A 155 15.88 9.75 -3.14
C LEU A 155 17.28 9.74 -2.49
N GLY A 156 17.56 10.68 -1.61
CA GLY A 156 18.78 10.72 -0.80
C GLY A 156 18.89 9.57 0.20
N CYS A 157 17.78 8.91 0.55
CA CYS A 157 17.73 7.80 1.51
C CYS A 157 17.89 6.41 0.88
N ARG A 158 17.97 6.31 -0.45
CA ARG A 158 17.92 5.02 -1.17
C ARG A 158 19.05 4.07 -0.79
N ASP A 159 20.26 4.60 -0.65
CA ASP A 159 21.48 3.84 -0.38
C ASP A 159 22.08 4.22 0.99
N ASP A 160 21.31 4.95 1.81
CA ASP A 160 21.72 5.38 3.15
C ASP A 160 21.42 4.26 4.16
N PRO A 161 22.44 3.64 4.79
CA PRO A 161 22.23 2.57 5.76
C PRO A 161 21.46 3.05 7.01
N GLY A 162 21.55 4.33 7.35
CA GLY A 162 20.82 4.97 8.43
C GLY A 162 19.31 5.02 8.20
N ALA A 163 18.85 5.01 6.96
CA ALA A 163 17.44 5.00 6.60
C ALA A 163 16.72 3.71 7.06
N SER A 164 17.44 2.59 7.07
CA SER A 164 16.97 1.26 7.47
C SER A 164 17.57 0.76 8.79
N THR A 165 18.30 1.62 9.52
CA THR A 165 18.87 1.24 10.82
C THR A 165 17.81 1.44 11.89
N PRO A 166 17.42 0.38 12.63
CA PRO A 166 16.47 0.49 13.74
C PRO A 166 16.97 1.48 14.79
N CYS A 167 16.05 2.33 15.28
CA CYS A 167 16.32 3.26 16.37
C CYS A 167 15.94 2.67 17.75
N PHE A 168 15.30 1.48 17.78
CA PHE A 168 14.74 0.85 18.97
C PHE A 168 15.09 -0.65 19.05
N LYS A 169 16.37 -0.99 19.25
CA LYS A 169 16.86 -2.38 19.18
C LYS A 169 16.33 -3.31 20.29
N GLU A 170 16.08 -2.81 21.50
CA GLU A 170 15.82 -3.68 22.65
C GLU A 170 14.39 -4.24 22.73
N TRP A 171 13.42 -3.72 21.97
CA TRP A 171 11.99 -4.02 22.24
C TRP A 171 11.10 -4.27 21.01
N ARG A 172 11.55 -4.00 19.78
CA ARG A 172 10.74 -4.23 18.57
C ARG A 172 11.49 -5.10 17.56
N MET A 173 11.19 -6.41 17.57
CA MET A 173 11.59 -7.34 16.49
C MET A 173 11.05 -6.94 15.09
N TRP A 174 10.28 -5.86 15.01
CA TRP A 174 9.61 -5.36 13.82
C TRP A 174 10.09 -3.97 13.38
N ASP A 175 10.98 -3.29 14.14
CA ASP A 175 11.55 -2.00 13.73
C ASP A 175 12.52 -2.23 12.55
N LYS A 176 12.20 -1.64 11.40
CA LYS A 176 12.99 -1.74 10.16
C LYS A 176 13.76 -0.46 9.85
N GLY A 177 13.81 0.48 10.79
CA GLY A 177 14.36 1.81 10.61
C GLY A 177 13.34 2.85 10.14
N PRO A 178 13.62 4.14 10.37
CA PRO A 178 12.66 5.23 10.27
C PRO A 178 12.04 5.40 8.88
N VAL A 179 12.83 5.27 7.81
CA VAL A 179 12.32 5.46 6.44
C VAL A 179 11.51 4.24 5.98
N VAL A 180 11.93 3.04 6.36
CA VAL A 180 11.19 1.81 6.04
C VAL A 180 9.86 1.77 6.79
N ASN A 181 9.86 2.14 8.07
CA ASN A 181 8.66 2.24 8.89
C ASN A 181 7.72 3.34 8.36
N PHE A 182 8.25 4.50 8.00
CA PHE A 182 7.48 5.56 7.35
C PHE A 182 6.76 5.04 6.10
N TRP A 183 7.48 4.39 5.18
CA TRP A 183 6.85 3.85 3.96
C TRP A 183 5.81 2.79 4.24
N THR A 184 6.08 1.92 5.21
CA THR A 184 5.13 0.91 5.67
C THR A 184 3.86 1.57 6.17
N GLY A 185 3.96 2.49 7.14
CA GLY A 185 2.81 3.17 7.70
C GLY A 185 2.10 4.06 6.68
N ALA A 186 2.80 4.60 5.68
CA ALA A 186 2.22 5.45 4.65
C ALA A 186 1.23 4.70 3.78
N SER A 187 1.63 3.51 3.35
CA SER A 187 0.79 2.63 2.55
C SER A 187 -0.41 2.10 3.34
N GLN A 188 -0.20 1.79 4.61
CA GLN A 188 -1.30 1.36 5.48
C GLN A 188 -2.28 2.52 5.78
N ALA A 189 -1.76 3.73 6.06
CA ALA A 189 -2.56 4.93 6.31
C ALA A 189 -3.37 5.32 5.07
N PHE A 190 -2.84 5.09 3.87
CA PHE A 190 -3.56 5.31 2.62
C PHE A 190 -4.81 4.42 2.55
N VAL A 191 -4.68 3.13 2.84
CA VAL A 191 -5.81 2.18 2.88
C VAL A 191 -6.78 2.51 4.02
N HIS A 192 -6.29 2.83 5.21
CA HIS A 192 -7.14 3.26 6.32
C HIS A 192 -7.95 4.52 5.94
N GLY A 193 -7.35 5.45 5.19
CA GLY A 193 -8.04 6.61 4.64
C GLY A 193 -9.20 6.26 3.70
N MET A 194 -9.11 5.15 2.96
CA MET A 194 -10.22 4.64 2.13
C MET A 194 -11.38 4.15 2.99
N ALA A 195 -11.06 3.40 4.05
CA ALA A 195 -12.04 2.87 5.00
C ALA A 195 -12.76 4.00 5.77
N LEU A 196 -12.02 4.98 6.27
CA LEU A 196 -12.58 6.16 6.96
C LEU A 196 -13.53 6.96 6.07
N ARG A 197 -13.28 7.00 4.76
CA ARG A 197 -14.15 7.67 3.78
C ARG A 197 -15.30 6.78 3.28
N LYS A 198 -15.38 5.53 3.76
CA LYS A 198 -16.36 4.52 3.31
C LYS A 198 -16.37 4.37 1.79
N GLN A 199 -15.17 4.33 1.20
CA GLN A 199 -15.02 4.20 -0.25
C GLN A 199 -15.69 2.91 -0.74
N SER A 200 -16.52 3.03 -1.78
CA SER A 200 -17.39 1.95 -2.24
C SER A 200 -16.68 0.93 -3.13
N SER A 201 -15.59 1.33 -3.79
CA SER A 201 -14.84 0.49 -4.72
C SER A 201 -13.36 0.84 -4.66
N VAL A 202 -12.47 -0.14 -4.73
CA VAL A 202 -11.03 0.08 -4.87
C VAL A 202 -10.56 -0.53 -6.17
N VAL A 203 -9.97 0.29 -7.03
CA VAL A 203 -9.27 -0.15 -8.23
C VAL A 203 -7.80 -0.38 -7.89
N ALA A 204 -7.28 -1.55 -8.23
CA ALA A 204 -5.85 -1.86 -8.16
C ALA A 204 -5.31 -2.17 -9.55
N VAL A 205 -4.43 -1.31 -10.08
CA VAL A 205 -3.79 -1.51 -11.40
C VAL A 205 -2.42 -2.16 -11.21
N LEU A 206 -2.23 -3.37 -11.72
CA LEU A 206 -1.08 -4.21 -11.41
C LEU A 206 -0.29 -4.58 -12.67
N ASN A 207 1.02 -4.33 -12.63
CA ASN A 207 1.97 -4.61 -13.71
C ASN A 207 3.22 -5.38 -13.22
N LYS A 208 3.04 -6.26 -12.23
CA LYS A 208 4.13 -7.10 -11.68
C LYS A 208 3.85 -8.57 -11.91
N GLY A 209 4.92 -9.36 -12.04
CA GLY A 209 4.80 -10.80 -12.21
C GLY A 209 4.44 -11.52 -10.90
N LEU A 210 3.88 -12.72 -11.04
CA LEU A 210 3.47 -13.54 -9.92
C LEU A 210 4.58 -14.50 -9.46
N ASP A 211 5.64 -14.71 -10.24
CA ASP A 211 6.77 -15.52 -9.74
C ASP A 211 7.52 -14.76 -8.62
N ARG A 212 7.83 -15.43 -7.51
CA ARG A 212 8.64 -14.90 -6.41
C ARG A 212 10.10 -14.68 -6.81
N MET A 213 10.58 -15.44 -7.78
CA MET A 213 11.97 -15.36 -8.25
C MET A 213 12.16 -14.26 -9.31
N GLU A 214 11.08 -13.70 -9.85
CA GLU A 214 11.16 -12.62 -10.80
C GLU A 214 11.70 -11.34 -10.16
N LYS A 215 12.56 -10.63 -10.91
CA LYS A 215 13.14 -9.35 -10.49
C LYS A 215 12.07 -8.34 -10.04
N TRP A 216 10.91 -8.34 -10.70
CA TRP A 216 9.79 -7.44 -10.47
C TRP A 216 8.55 -8.21 -10.00
N SER A 217 8.72 -9.04 -8.97
CA SER A 217 7.63 -9.80 -8.34
C SER A 217 6.61 -8.91 -7.64
N LEU A 218 5.33 -9.26 -7.75
CA LEU A 218 4.23 -8.68 -6.99
C LEU A 218 4.43 -8.94 -5.49
N HIS A 219 4.99 -10.08 -5.11
CA HIS A 219 5.24 -10.44 -3.71
C HIS A 219 6.20 -9.49 -2.99
N ASP A 220 7.04 -8.77 -3.75
CA ASP A 220 7.97 -7.78 -3.21
C ASP A 220 7.39 -6.35 -3.29
N SER A 221 6.12 -6.20 -3.66
CA SER A 221 5.47 -4.89 -3.76
C SER A 221 4.91 -4.40 -2.44
N VAL A 222 4.72 -3.08 -2.35
CA VAL A 222 3.97 -2.43 -1.27
C VAL A 222 2.54 -2.92 -1.22
N PHE A 223 1.90 -2.97 -2.39
CA PHE A 223 0.55 -3.49 -2.55
C PHE A 223 0.38 -4.83 -1.83
N TRP A 224 1.29 -5.77 -2.08
CA TRP A 224 1.21 -7.13 -1.53
C TRP A 224 1.51 -7.22 -0.02
N ASN A 225 2.49 -6.43 0.45
CA ASN A 225 3.01 -6.59 1.81
C ASN A 225 2.32 -5.69 2.84
N TYR A 226 1.72 -4.57 2.42
CA TYR A 226 1.21 -3.56 3.33
C TYR A 226 -0.21 -3.13 3.00
N GLU A 227 -0.53 -2.80 1.75
CA GLU A 227 -1.86 -2.28 1.40
C GLU A 227 -2.92 -3.38 1.44
N LEU A 228 -2.63 -4.54 0.82
CA LEU A 228 -3.58 -5.65 0.77
C LEU A 228 -3.85 -6.27 2.15
N PRO A 229 -2.85 -6.52 3.02
CA PRO A 229 -3.10 -6.93 4.40
C PRO A 229 -3.88 -5.89 5.20
N THR A 230 -3.59 -4.59 5.03
CA THR A 230 -4.38 -3.56 5.71
C THR A 230 -5.83 -3.58 5.24
N LEU A 231 -6.10 -3.79 3.95
CA LEU A 231 -7.47 -3.93 3.46
C LEU A 231 -8.20 -5.10 4.13
N GLY A 232 -7.54 -6.26 4.27
CA GLY A 232 -8.09 -7.40 4.99
C GLY A 232 -8.38 -7.09 6.47
N ASN A 233 -7.51 -6.33 7.14
CA ASN A 233 -7.73 -5.89 8.52
C ASN A 233 -8.92 -4.92 8.65
N GLU A 234 -9.11 -3.99 7.72
CA GLU A 234 -10.26 -3.07 7.72
C GLU A 234 -11.59 -3.84 7.54
N VAL A 235 -11.59 -4.86 6.67
CA VAL A 235 -12.73 -5.77 6.51
C VAL A 235 -13.00 -6.53 7.80
N ALA A 236 -11.96 -7.07 8.44
CA ALA A 236 -12.10 -7.84 9.69
C ALA A 236 -12.52 -6.98 10.90
N ALA A 237 -12.16 -5.69 10.89
CA ALA A 237 -12.51 -4.75 11.95
C ALA A 237 -13.95 -4.19 11.84
N THR A 238 -14.65 -4.50 10.75
CA THR A 238 -16.04 -4.09 10.51
C THR A 238 -16.93 -5.30 10.35
N GLU A 239 -18.24 -5.14 10.51
CA GLU A 239 -19.18 -6.21 10.17
C GLU A 239 -19.03 -6.51 8.66
N PRO A 240 -18.75 -7.76 8.24
CA PRO A 240 -18.43 -8.08 6.84
C PRO A 240 -19.52 -7.67 5.84
N THR A 241 -20.76 -7.53 6.30
CA THR A 241 -21.91 -7.08 5.49
C THR A 241 -21.98 -5.56 5.32
N ASP A 242 -21.32 -4.81 6.20
CA ASP A 242 -21.40 -3.36 6.28
C ASP A 242 -20.22 -2.69 5.57
N PHE A 243 -19.17 -3.45 5.23
CA PHE A 243 -18.04 -2.95 4.47
C PHE A 243 -18.41 -2.84 2.99
N PRO A 244 -18.58 -1.62 2.43
CA PRO A 244 -19.18 -1.46 1.10
C PRO A 244 -18.24 -1.80 -0.05
N LEU A 245 -16.95 -2.00 0.25
CA LEU A 245 -15.85 -1.97 -0.71
C LEU A 245 -15.88 -3.16 -1.68
N GLN A 246 -15.94 -2.84 -2.97
CA GLN A 246 -15.72 -3.76 -4.08
C GLN A 246 -14.25 -3.69 -4.54
N LEU A 247 -13.54 -4.82 -4.56
CA LEU A 247 -12.18 -4.86 -5.12
C LEU A 247 -12.22 -5.14 -6.63
N LEU A 248 -11.61 -4.26 -7.41
CA LEU A 248 -11.42 -4.40 -8.85
C LEU A 248 -9.93 -4.40 -9.18
N LEU A 249 -9.45 -5.49 -9.78
CA LEU A 249 -8.07 -5.64 -10.25
C LEU A 249 -8.02 -5.36 -11.76
N VAL A 250 -7.00 -4.60 -12.19
CA VAL A 250 -6.64 -4.46 -13.60
C VAL A 250 -5.27 -5.11 -13.78
N ASP A 251 -5.24 -6.29 -14.40
CA ASP A 251 -4.01 -7.07 -14.53
C ASP A 251 -3.35 -6.85 -15.89
N MET A 252 -2.35 -5.98 -15.92
CA MET A 252 -1.58 -5.62 -17.12
C MET A 252 -0.63 -6.74 -17.59
N ARG A 253 -0.64 -7.91 -16.95
CA ARG A 253 0.14 -9.10 -17.33
C ARG A 253 -0.72 -10.23 -17.89
N GLY A 254 -2.04 -10.11 -17.85
CA GLY A 254 -2.92 -11.14 -18.42
C GLY A 254 -3.02 -12.43 -17.59
N THR A 255 -3.02 -12.33 -16.26
CA THR A 255 -2.98 -13.46 -15.32
C THR A 255 -4.13 -13.44 -14.31
N CYS A 256 -5.26 -12.83 -14.66
CA CYS A 256 -6.34 -12.51 -13.72
C CYS A 256 -6.81 -13.69 -12.84
N GLU A 257 -6.94 -14.90 -13.41
CA GLU A 257 -7.37 -16.07 -12.65
C GLU A 257 -6.42 -16.39 -11.49
N LYS A 258 -5.12 -16.44 -11.78
CA LYS A 258 -4.10 -16.75 -10.78
C LYS A 258 -3.94 -15.58 -9.80
N LEU A 259 -3.97 -14.35 -10.29
CA LEU A 259 -3.87 -13.15 -9.48
C LEU A 259 -5.02 -13.05 -8.48
N ALA A 260 -6.27 -13.22 -8.91
CA ALA A 260 -7.44 -13.13 -8.04
C ALA A 260 -7.43 -14.20 -6.95
N MET A 261 -7.04 -15.44 -7.29
CA MET A 261 -6.85 -16.53 -6.32
C MET A 261 -5.82 -16.16 -5.24
N TRP A 262 -4.67 -15.64 -5.64
CA TRP A 262 -3.61 -15.28 -4.71
C TRP A 262 -3.93 -14.05 -3.87
N VAL A 263 -4.59 -13.04 -4.45
CA VAL A 263 -5.07 -11.87 -3.71
C VAL A 263 -6.08 -12.31 -2.65
N THR A 264 -6.97 -13.25 -2.97
CA THR A 264 -7.91 -13.85 -2.03
C THR A 264 -7.18 -14.52 -0.87
N GLU A 265 -6.27 -15.45 -1.16
CA GLU A 265 -5.46 -16.16 -0.13
C GLU A 265 -4.75 -15.15 0.78
N ARG A 266 -4.16 -14.10 0.22
CA ARG A 266 -3.43 -13.09 0.98
C ARG A 266 -4.34 -12.22 1.87
N LEU A 267 -5.57 -11.95 1.45
CA LEU A 267 -6.56 -11.25 2.27
C LEU A 267 -7.03 -12.14 3.43
N GLU A 268 -7.29 -13.42 3.17
CA GLU A 268 -7.75 -14.41 4.16
C GLU A 268 -6.73 -14.67 5.28
N GLU A 269 -5.43 -14.48 5.02
CA GLU A 269 -4.40 -14.56 6.06
C GLU A 269 -4.63 -13.58 7.21
N GLN A 270 -5.44 -12.54 7.04
CA GLN A 270 -5.79 -11.60 8.12
C GLN A 270 -6.93 -12.13 9.00
N ASP A 271 -8.03 -12.55 8.38
CA ASP A 271 -9.18 -13.19 9.02
C ASP A 271 -9.98 -13.97 7.98
N ILE A 272 -9.79 -15.29 7.96
CA ILE A 272 -10.43 -16.18 6.98
C ILE A 272 -11.97 -16.12 7.01
N VAL A 273 -12.57 -15.89 8.18
CA VAL A 273 -14.03 -15.92 8.32
C VAL A 273 -14.62 -14.61 7.81
N SER A 274 -14.15 -13.49 8.35
CA SER A 274 -14.67 -12.16 8.00
C SER A 274 -14.41 -11.82 6.54
N VAL A 275 -13.18 -12.06 6.06
CA VAL A 275 -12.81 -11.84 4.65
C VAL A 275 -13.54 -12.81 3.73
N GLY A 276 -13.66 -14.09 4.10
CA GLY A 276 -14.37 -15.08 3.30
C GLY A 276 -15.84 -14.73 3.09
N ILE A 277 -16.52 -14.25 4.15
CA ILE A 277 -17.90 -13.74 4.06
C ILE A 277 -17.95 -12.52 3.13
N TRP A 278 -17.08 -11.52 3.33
CA TRP A 278 -17.04 -10.34 2.49
C TRP A 278 -16.84 -10.70 1.00
N LEU A 279 -15.86 -11.54 0.67
CA LEU A 279 -15.57 -11.97 -0.71
C LEU A 279 -16.69 -12.82 -1.32
N SER A 280 -17.49 -13.51 -0.52
CA SER A 280 -18.68 -14.21 -1.00
C SER A 280 -19.80 -13.25 -1.44
N ILE A 281 -19.89 -12.07 -0.81
CA ILE A 281 -20.88 -11.03 -1.12
C ILE A 281 -20.36 -10.10 -2.22
N LYS A 282 -19.06 -9.77 -2.17
CA LYS A 282 -18.36 -8.83 -3.04
C LYS A 282 -17.16 -9.53 -3.69
N PRO A 283 -17.40 -10.44 -4.66
CA PRO A 283 -16.32 -11.19 -5.32
C PRO A 283 -15.37 -10.25 -6.06
N ILE A 284 -14.09 -10.60 -6.13
CA ILE A 284 -13.09 -9.82 -6.85
C ILE A 284 -13.47 -9.73 -8.32
N ILE A 285 -13.49 -8.51 -8.86
CA ILE A 285 -13.57 -8.27 -10.30
C ILE A 285 -12.14 -8.18 -10.83
N CYS A 286 -11.82 -8.87 -11.92
CA CYS A 286 -10.50 -8.74 -12.55
C CYS A 286 -10.63 -8.51 -14.06
N ILE A 287 -10.08 -7.40 -14.52
CA ILE A 287 -9.96 -7.04 -15.93
C ILE A 287 -8.62 -7.56 -16.43
N ASP A 288 -8.71 -8.57 -17.29
CA ASP A 288 -7.53 -9.24 -17.84
C ASP A 288 -7.00 -8.45 -19.04
N CYS A 289 -5.75 -8.00 -18.93
CA CYS A 289 -5.07 -7.20 -19.92
C CYS A 289 -3.83 -7.94 -20.43
N ALA A 290 -4.09 -8.94 -21.28
CA ALA A 290 -3.03 -9.69 -21.95
C ALA A 290 -2.13 -8.77 -22.81
N GLU A 291 -0.90 -9.22 -23.04
CA GLU A 291 0.12 -8.42 -23.73
C GLU A 291 -0.36 -7.91 -25.09
N GLY A 292 -0.29 -6.59 -25.28
CA GLY A 292 -0.74 -5.91 -26.51
C GLY A 292 -2.25 -5.72 -26.67
N GLN A 293 -3.07 -6.12 -25.68
CA GLN A 293 -4.53 -6.00 -25.76
C GLN A 293 -5.10 -4.81 -24.97
N CYS A 294 -4.32 -4.25 -24.04
CA CYS A 294 -4.73 -3.09 -23.26
C CYS A 294 -3.65 -2.02 -23.25
N HIS A 295 -4.11 -0.77 -23.26
CA HIS A 295 -3.32 0.40 -22.94
C HIS A 295 -4.00 1.15 -21.79
N LEU A 296 -3.24 1.96 -21.07
CA LEU A 296 -3.78 2.90 -20.08
C LEU A 296 -4.43 4.08 -20.82
N ASP A 297 -5.61 3.83 -21.40
CA ASP A 297 -6.33 4.75 -22.27
C ASP A 297 -7.81 4.87 -21.90
N GLU A 298 -8.53 5.71 -22.65
CA GLU A 298 -9.95 5.97 -22.44
C GLU A 298 -10.82 4.71 -22.61
N ALA A 299 -10.40 3.75 -23.45
CA ALA A 299 -11.16 2.52 -23.66
C ALA A 299 -11.09 1.62 -22.43
N LEU A 300 -9.89 1.43 -21.87
CA LEU A 300 -9.73 0.71 -20.60
C LEU A 300 -10.40 1.47 -19.45
N ALA A 301 -10.28 2.79 -19.41
CA ALA A 301 -10.91 3.61 -18.37
C ALA A 301 -12.43 3.54 -18.41
N ALA A 302 -13.04 3.56 -19.61
CA ALA A 302 -14.47 3.33 -19.79
C ALA A 302 -14.90 1.94 -19.31
N ARG A 303 -14.08 0.91 -19.59
CA ARG A 303 -14.34 -0.45 -19.08
C ARG A 303 -14.27 -0.50 -17.55
N VAL A 304 -13.24 0.08 -16.93
CA VAL A 304 -13.13 0.16 -15.46
C VAL A 304 -14.34 0.89 -14.87
N ARG A 305 -14.68 2.07 -15.38
CA ARG A 305 -15.86 2.84 -14.92
C ARG A 305 -17.17 2.06 -15.08
N SER A 306 -17.31 1.22 -16.11
CA SER A 306 -18.50 0.37 -16.28
C SER A 306 -18.63 -0.73 -15.21
N CYS A 307 -17.52 -1.08 -14.55
CA CYS A 307 -17.49 -2.03 -13.45
C CYS A 307 -17.57 -1.36 -12.08
N LEU A 308 -17.27 -0.06 -11.99
CA LEU A 308 -17.45 0.76 -10.79
C LEU A 308 -18.93 1.10 -10.61
N GLY A 309 -19.45 1.01 -9.38
CA GLY A 309 -20.86 1.31 -9.07
C GLY A 309 -21.88 0.26 -9.50
N VAL A 310 -21.46 -0.84 -10.15
CA VAL A 310 -22.27 -2.07 -10.19
C VAL A 310 -22.14 -2.68 -8.80
N ASP A 311 -23.25 -2.79 -8.08
CA ASP A 311 -23.28 -3.53 -6.83
C ASP A 311 -22.82 -4.97 -7.15
N GLY A 312 -21.55 -5.28 -6.86
CA GLY A 312 -20.87 -6.52 -7.26
C GLY A 312 -21.46 -7.78 -6.62
N SER A 313 -22.50 -7.60 -5.82
CA SER A 313 -23.44 -8.61 -5.39
C SER A 313 -23.70 -9.66 -6.47
N LEU A 314 -23.67 -10.93 -6.07
CA LEU A 314 -24.05 -12.08 -6.89
C LEU A 314 -25.48 -11.97 -7.47
N SER A 315 -26.30 -11.04 -6.99
CA SER A 315 -27.63 -10.72 -7.53
C SER A 315 -27.62 -9.87 -8.81
N SER A 316 -26.50 -9.24 -9.16
CA SER A 316 -26.37 -8.43 -10.38
C SER A 316 -26.00 -9.31 -11.60
N PRO A 317 -26.58 -9.08 -12.79
CA PRO A 317 -26.28 -9.89 -13.98
C PRO A 317 -24.78 -9.90 -14.29
N VAL A 318 -24.25 -11.07 -14.66
CA VAL A 318 -22.83 -11.24 -15.03
C VAL A 318 -22.59 -10.45 -16.32
N SER A 319 -21.79 -9.39 -16.24
CA SER A 319 -21.33 -8.65 -17.42
C SER A 319 -20.07 -9.29 -17.97
N PRO A 320 -19.99 -9.63 -19.27
CA PRO A 320 -18.75 -10.06 -19.92
C PRO A 320 -17.63 -9.02 -19.80
N SER A 321 -17.97 -7.73 -19.62
CA SER A 321 -17.00 -6.66 -19.45
C SER A 321 -16.33 -6.65 -18.06
N CYS A 322 -16.96 -7.28 -17.07
CA CYS A 322 -16.54 -7.29 -15.67
C CYS A 322 -16.49 -8.74 -15.12
N PRO A 323 -15.47 -9.54 -15.49
CA PRO A 323 -15.32 -10.91 -15.01
C PRO A 323 -15.23 -10.95 -13.48
N ARG A 324 -16.11 -11.72 -12.86
CA ARG A 324 -16.14 -11.94 -11.41
C ARG A 324 -15.51 -13.29 -11.08
N PHE A 325 -14.59 -13.29 -10.14
CA PHE A 325 -13.99 -14.50 -9.63
C PHE A 325 -14.77 -14.90 -8.38
N VAL A 326 -15.73 -15.82 -8.58
CA VAL A 326 -16.63 -16.28 -7.51
C VAL A 326 -15.84 -17.12 -6.53
N TYR A 327 -15.75 -16.62 -5.31
CA TYR A 327 -15.16 -17.32 -4.19
C TYR A 327 -16.10 -18.42 -3.68
N THR A 328 -15.58 -19.64 -3.49
CA THR A 328 -16.30 -20.73 -2.82
C THR A 328 -15.59 -21.06 -1.52
N LEU A 329 -16.23 -20.72 -0.40
CA LEU A 329 -15.72 -20.98 0.95
C LEU A 329 -15.48 -22.49 1.11
N GLY A 330 -14.21 -22.90 1.24
CA GLY A 330 -13.81 -24.31 1.37
C GLY A 330 -12.99 -24.92 0.23
N MET A 331 -12.69 -24.21 -0.87
CA MET A 331 -11.72 -24.72 -1.87
C MET A 331 -10.30 -24.91 -1.30
N ASN A 332 -9.96 -24.21 -0.21
CA ASN A 332 -8.65 -24.31 0.45
C ASN A 332 -8.60 -25.41 1.54
N LEU A 333 -9.72 -25.84 2.11
CA LEU A 333 -9.74 -27.01 3.03
C LEU A 333 -9.55 -28.36 2.30
N ALA A 334 -9.79 -28.40 1.00
CA ALA A 334 -9.66 -29.61 0.19
C ALA A 334 -8.26 -29.80 -0.44
N ARG A 335 -7.40 -28.77 -0.45
CA ARG A 335 -6.04 -28.86 -1.01
C ARG A 335 -5.01 -29.52 -0.09
N ASP A 336 -5.28 -29.56 1.22
CA ASP A 336 -4.42 -30.20 2.23
C ASP A 336 -4.75 -31.67 2.52
N LEU A 337 -5.69 -32.27 1.80
CA LEU A 337 -5.89 -33.72 1.86
C LEU A 337 -4.97 -34.41 0.85
N PRO A 338 -4.09 -35.34 1.28
CA PRO A 338 -3.29 -36.11 0.34
C PRO A 338 -4.24 -36.85 -0.61
N TRP A 339 -4.01 -36.65 -1.90
CA TRP A 339 -4.65 -37.37 -3.00
C TRP A 339 -4.57 -38.89 -2.71
N PHE A 340 -5.68 -39.49 -2.27
CA PHE A 340 -5.83 -40.94 -2.33
C PHE A 340 -6.39 -41.27 -3.72
N PRO A 341 -5.59 -41.88 -4.62
CA PRO A 341 -6.15 -42.36 -5.87
C PRO A 341 -7.10 -43.51 -5.53
N SER A 342 -8.38 -43.36 -5.86
CA SER A 342 -9.33 -44.47 -5.81
C SER A 342 -8.86 -45.53 -6.80
N GLN A 343 -8.31 -46.64 -6.28
CA GLN A 343 -8.21 -47.86 -7.07
C GLN A 343 -9.61 -48.45 -7.22
N ARG A 344 -9.87 -48.95 -8.43
CA ARG A 344 -11.13 -49.58 -8.86
C ARG A 344 -11.50 -50.79 -8.01
#